data_AF-A0A1M5HG08-F1
#
_entry.id   AF-A0A1M5HG08-F1
#
_cell.length_a   1.000
_cell.length_b   1.000
_cell.length_c   1.000
_cell.angle_alpha   90.00
_cell.angle_beta   90.00
_cell.angle_gamma   90.00
#
_symmetry.space_group_name_H-M   'P 1'
#
loop_
_entity.id
_entity.type
_entity.pdbx_description
1 polymer ?
#
loop_
_entity_poly.entity_id
_entity_poly.type
_entity_poly.pdbx_seq_one_letter_code
_entity_poly.pdbx_strand_id
1 'polypeptide(L)'
;MRLYAARPDHRLRQLLADAGLLAWVVLWVVVARTVHGAVLVLAEPGRAVEDLGSSVADSMGSAADAAQDVPVVGDELSSPFDALGDAAGSVRGAGQAAQDAVGTLAFVLAVVLVVLPVCWALLRWLPWRLGWIREATAVTRLAGGRHPDLHLLAARAVATAPLPRLAALPPGTGEAWRAGDPAAVRALAALEAGRLGLRLPAPDGPGSGATTPGPGATAPPFSG
;
A
#
# COMPACT_ATOMS: atom_id res chain seq x y z
N MET A 1 1.99 1.22 21.56
CA MET A 1 1.05 0.75 20.52
C MET A 1 1.50 -0.63 20.08
N ARG A 2 0.65 -1.67 20.19
CA ARG A 2 1.02 -3.03 19.78
C ARG A 2 0.75 -3.21 18.28
N LEU A 3 1.82 -3.37 17.51
CA LEU A 3 1.80 -3.48 16.04
C LEU A 3 1.44 -4.89 15.52
N TYR A 4 1.20 -5.89 16.38
CA TYR A 4 0.90 -7.27 15.96
C TYR A 4 -0.05 -8.01 16.91
N ALA A 5 -0.95 -8.82 16.33
CA ALA A 5 -1.86 -9.72 17.06
C ALA A 5 -1.24 -11.10 17.33
N ALA A 6 -1.63 -11.72 18.44
CA ALA A 6 -1.05 -12.94 18.99
C ALA A 6 -1.68 -14.26 18.48
N ARG A 7 -2.51 -14.24 17.43
CA ARG A 7 -3.05 -15.45 16.77
C ARG A 7 -2.50 -15.62 15.35
N PRO A 8 -1.93 -16.79 15.01
CA PRO A 8 -1.25 -17.03 13.73
C PRO A 8 -2.17 -16.93 12.51
N ASP A 9 -3.44 -17.32 12.64
CA ASP A 9 -4.41 -17.32 11.52
C ASP A 9 -4.73 -15.91 10.99
N HIS A 10 -4.70 -14.91 11.87
CA HIS A 10 -4.90 -13.50 11.48
C HIS A 10 -3.62 -12.87 10.93
N ARG A 11 -2.44 -13.28 11.42
CA ARG A 11 -1.15 -12.85 10.86
C ARG A 11 -0.96 -13.38 9.44
N LEU A 12 -1.36 -14.63 9.17
CA LEU A 12 -1.27 -15.22 7.84
C LEU A 12 -2.19 -14.50 6.85
N ARG A 13 -3.43 -14.18 7.25
CA ARG A 13 -4.34 -13.39 6.40
C ARG A 13 -3.84 -11.97 6.14
N GLN A 14 -3.19 -11.33 7.11
CA GLN A 14 -2.57 -10.02 6.92
C GLN A 14 -1.38 -10.10 5.98
N LEU A 15 -0.48 -11.07 6.16
CA LEU A 15 0.64 -11.32 5.25
C LEU A 15 0.17 -11.64 3.82
N LEU A 16 -0.85 -12.48 3.67
CA LEU A 16 -1.43 -12.80 2.36
C LEU A 16 -2.14 -11.60 1.73
N ALA A 17 -2.81 -10.76 2.53
CA ALA A 17 -3.44 -9.55 2.03
C ALA A 17 -2.40 -8.51 1.58
N ASP A 18 -1.33 -8.33 2.36
CA ASP A 18 -0.24 -7.41 2.05
C ASP A 18 0.57 -7.91 0.85
N ALA A 19 0.88 -9.20 0.79
CA ALA A 19 1.53 -9.83 -0.35
C ALA A 19 0.64 -9.80 -1.60
N GLY A 20 -0.67 -10.00 -1.44
CA GLY A 20 -1.65 -9.89 -2.52
C GLY A 20 -1.74 -8.47 -3.07
N LEU A 21 -1.75 -7.45 -2.20
CA LEU A 21 -1.71 -6.05 -2.60
C LEU A 21 -0.39 -5.73 -3.32
N LEU A 22 0.74 -6.20 -2.80
CA LEU A 22 2.04 -6.03 -3.42
C LEU A 22 2.09 -6.68 -4.81
N ALA A 23 1.66 -7.94 -4.92
CA ALA A 23 1.59 -8.67 -6.18
C ALA A 23 0.66 -7.98 -7.18
N TRP A 24 -0.47 -7.44 -6.72
CA TRP A 24 -1.40 -6.66 -7.53
C TRP A 24 -0.74 -5.39 -8.07
N VAL A 25 -0.06 -4.61 -7.22
CA VAL A 25 0.67 -3.42 -7.65
C VAL A 25 1.76 -3.78 -8.67
N VAL A 26 2.56 -4.82 -8.40
CA VAL A 26 3.60 -5.29 -9.32
C VAL A 26 3.02 -5.70 -10.66
N LEU A 27 1.93 -6.46 -10.67
CA LEU A 27 1.24 -6.86 -11.89
C LEU A 27 0.85 -5.64 -12.74
N TRP A 28 0.17 -4.66 -12.15
CA TRP A 28 -0.27 -3.47 -12.88
C TRP A 28 0.88 -2.58 -13.34
N VAL A 29 1.96 -2.51 -12.57
CA VAL A 29 3.19 -1.82 -12.99
C VAL A 29 3.83 -2.52 -14.19
N VAL A 30 3.87 -3.86 -14.23
CA VAL A 30 4.35 -4.60 -15.41
C VAL A 30 3.45 -4.33 -16.61
N VAL A 31 2.12 -4.43 -16.45
CA VAL A 31 1.15 -4.12 -17.52
C VAL A 31 1.35 -2.70 -18.05
N ALA A 32 1.45 -1.70 -17.16
CA ALA A 32 1.65 -0.31 -17.55
C ALA A 32 2.96 -0.10 -18.31
N ARG A 33 4.06 -0.77 -17.91
CA ARG A 33 5.34 -0.70 -18.63
C ARG A 33 5.26 -1.33 -20.02
N THR A 34 4.61 -2.48 -20.14
CA THR A 34 4.43 -3.15 -21.44
C THR A 34 3.60 -2.29 -22.39
N VAL A 35 2.50 -1.72 -21.90
CA VAL A 35 1.65 -0.82 -22.71
C VAL A 35 2.40 0.47 -23.06
N HIS A 36 3.10 1.09 -22.11
CA HIS A 36 3.91 2.28 -22.38
C HIS A 36 4.94 2.05 -23.48
N GLY A 37 5.70 0.95 -23.40
CA GLY A 37 6.66 0.56 -24.41
C GLY A 37 6.01 0.31 -25.77
N ALA A 38 4.89 -0.41 -25.82
CA ALA A 38 4.14 -0.64 -27.04
C ALA A 38 3.64 0.66 -27.68
N VAL A 39 3.23 1.65 -26.88
CA VAL A 39 2.81 2.94 -27.40
C VAL A 39 4.00 3.75 -27.92
N LEU A 40 5.16 3.71 -27.27
CA LEU A 40 6.35 4.43 -27.75
C LEU A 40 6.87 3.94 -29.11
N VAL A 41 6.55 2.70 -29.52
CA VAL A 41 6.84 2.21 -30.88
C VAL A 41 6.10 3.04 -31.93
N LEU A 42 4.91 3.58 -31.61
CA LEU A 42 4.17 4.48 -32.51
C LEU A 42 4.89 5.82 -32.76
N ALA A 43 5.94 6.14 -32.00
CA ALA A 43 6.77 7.33 -32.24
C ALA A 43 7.83 7.12 -33.33
N GLU A 44 8.13 5.87 -33.71
CA GLU A 44 9.14 5.56 -34.75
C GLU A 44 8.84 6.21 -36.11
N PRO A 45 7.59 6.21 -36.62
CA PRO A 45 7.27 6.93 -37.85
C PRO A 45 7.52 8.44 -37.72
N GLY A 46 7.23 9.03 -36.56
CA GLY A 46 7.49 10.45 -36.29
C GLY A 46 8.98 10.78 -36.32
N ARG A 47 9.84 9.88 -35.83
CA ARG A 47 11.31 10.00 -35.92
C ARG A 47 11.79 9.95 -37.36
N ALA A 48 11.30 8.98 -38.13
CA ALA A 48 11.67 8.87 -39.54
C ALA A 48 11.27 10.15 -40.32
N VAL A 49 10.12 10.75 -40.01
CA VAL A 49 9.68 12.02 -40.62
C VAL A 49 10.53 13.20 -40.15
N GLU A 50 10.90 13.25 -38.87
CA GLU A 50 11.81 14.27 -38.33
C GLU A 50 13.18 14.22 -39.03
N ASP A 51 13.77 13.03 -39.10
CA ASP A 51 15.08 12.77 -39.72
C ASP A 51 15.07 13.13 -41.22
N LEU A 52 14.02 12.73 -41.94
CA LEU A 52 13.82 13.11 -43.34
C LEU A 52 13.71 14.63 -43.51
N GLY A 53 12.90 15.29 -42.69
CA GLY A 53 12.74 16.74 -42.72
C GLY A 53 14.05 17.46 -42.44
N SER A 54 14.84 16.98 -41.47
CA SER A 54 16.17 17.53 -41.17
C SER A 54 17.13 17.37 -42.35
N SER A 55 17.26 16.16 -42.89
CA SER A 55 18.19 15.89 -43.99
C SER A 55 17.85 16.68 -45.26
N VAL A 56 16.56 16.84 -45.57
CA VAL A 56 16.13 17.66 -46.70
C VAL A 56 16.38 19.14 -46.42
N ALA A 57 16.07 19.64 -45.23
CA ALA A 57 16.34 21.04 -44.87
C ALA A 57 17.83 21.38 -44.99
N ASP A 58 18.71 20.50 -44.49
CA ASP A 58 20.16 20.69 -44.56
C ASP A 58 20.68 20.66 -46.01
N SER A 59 20.16 19.74 -46.82
CA SER A 59 20.54 19.62 -48.23
C SER A 59 20.07 20.82 -49.06
N MET A 60 18.87 21.32 -48.79
CA MET A 60 18.32 22.49 -49.48
C MET A 60 19.03 23.77 -49.03
N GLY A 61 19.33 23.94 -47.74
CA GLY A 61 20.14 25.06 -47.26
C GLY A 61 21.52 25.09 -47.89
N SER A 62 22.20 23.93 -47.98
CA SER A 62 23.49 23.83 -48.68
C SER A 62 23.39 24.18 -50.17
N ALA A 63 22.28 23.83 -50.83
CA ALA A 63 22.04 24.16 -52.23
C ALA A 63 21.71 25.65 -52.42
N ALA A 64 20.97 26.26 -51.48
CA ALA A 64 20.68 27.69 -51.46
C ALA A 64 21.97 28.51 -51.31
N ASP A 65 22.84 28.14 -50.37
CA ASP A 65 24.14 28.77 -50.16
C ASP A 65 24.99 28.73 -51.44
N ALA A 66 25.08 27.57 -52.09
CA ALA A 66 25.82 27.41 -53.34
C ALA A 66 25.20 28.18 -54.51
N ALA A 67 23.88 28.32 -54.56
CA ALA A 67 23.18 29.09 -55.57
C ALA A 67 23.38 30.60 -55.37
N GLN A 68 23.45 31.05 -54.12
CA GLN A 68 23.64 32.45 -53.77
C GLN A 68 25.01 33.00 -54.17
N ASP A 69 26.02 32.14 -54.28
CA ASP A 69 27.37 32.49 -54.76
C ASP A 69 27.42 32.85 -56.27
N VAL A 70 26.33 32.70 -57.02
CA VAL A 70 26.28 33.05 -58.45
C VAL A 70 26.13 34.57 -58.64
N PRO A 71 27.06 35.25 -59.34
CA PRO A 71 26.97 36.69 -59.57
C PRO A 71 25.72 37.07 -60.36
N VAL A 72 25.15 38.24 -60.07
CA VAL A 72 23.98 38.86 -60.75
C VAL A 72 22.63 38.17 -60.50
N VAL A 73 22.59 36.84 -60.35
CA VAL A 73 21.33 36.06 -60.24
C VAL A 73 21.24 35.15 -59.01
N GLY A 74 22.21 35.20 -58.09
CA GLY A 74 22.29 34.27 -56.95
C GLY A 74 21.04 34.25 -56.06
N ASP A 75 20.48 35.41 -55.72
CA ASP A 75 19.28 35.51 -54.87
C ASP A 75 18.03 34.88 -55.54
N GLU A 76 17.87 35.06 -56.85
CA GLU A 76 16.77 34.43 -57.61
C GLU A 76 16.93 32.90 -57.67
N LEU A 77 18.18 32.42 -57.69
CA LEU A 77 18.49 30.98 -57.75
C LEU A 77 18.42 30.31 -56.37
N SER A 78 18.73 31.00 -55.28
CA SER A 78 18.68 30.46 -53.91
C SER A 78 17.26 30.40 -53.36
N SER A 79 16.42 31.39 -53.69
CA SER A 79 15.03 31.50 -53.23
C SER A 79 14.20 30.20 -53.25
N PRO A 80 14.15 29.41 -54.35
CA PRO A 80 13.40 28.16 -54.35
C PRO A 80 13.97 27.09 -53.40
N PHE A 81 15.28 27.06 -53.18
CA PHE A 81 15.91 26.14 -52.24
C PHE A 81 15.64 26.55 -50.80
N ASP A 82 15.69 27.84 -50.48
CA ASP A 82 15.30 28.36 -49.16
C ASP A 82 13.86 27.99 -48.83
N ALA A 83 12.92 28.21 -49.77
CA ALA A 83 11.51 27.85 -49.58
C ALA A 83 11.31 26.34 -49.36
N LEU A 84 12.08 25.49 -50.04
CA LEU A 84 12.06 24.04 -49.82
C LEU A 84 12.67 23.66 -48.45
N GLY A 85 13.73 24.34 -48.03
CA GLY A 85 14.35 24.17 -46.72
C GLY A 85 13.38 24.51 -45.58
N ASP A 86 12.67 25.62 -45.71
CA ASP A 86 11.63 26.03 -44.76
C ASP A 86 10.48 25.02 -44.71
N ALA A 87 10.01 24.56 -45.87
CA ALA A 87 8.97 23.54 -45.95
C ALA A 87 9.44 22.22 -45.29
N ALA A 88 10.67 21.79 -45.53
CA ALA A 88 11.26 20.62 -44.88
C ALA A 88 11.41 20.81 -43.36
N GLY A 89 11.72 22.02 -42.91
CA GLY A 89 11.73 22.39 -41.49
C GLY A 89 10.36 22.24 -40.83
N SER A 90 9.28 22.57 -41.54
CA SER A 90 7.90 22.34 -41.06
C SER A 90 7.57 20.85 -40.93
N VAL A 91 8.04 20.02 -41.87
CA VAL A 91 7.89 18.56 -41.82
C VAL A 91 8.65 17.97 -40.64
N ARG A 92 9.89 18.42 -40.41
CA ARG A 92 10.68 18.06 -39.22
C ARG A 92 9.90 18.35 -37.94
N GLY A 93 9.38 19.57 -37.81
CA GLY A 93 8.58 19.99 -36.65
C GLY A 93 7.31 19.16 -36.45
N ALA A 94 6.64 18.75 -37.53
CA ALA A 94 5.49 17.86 -37.46
C ALA A 94 5.86 16.45 -36.95
N GLY A 95 6.99 15.90 -37.42
CA GLY A 95 7.53 14.63 -36.94
C GLY A 95 7.83 14.66 -35.44
N GLN A 96 8.45 15.74 -34.97
CA GLN A 96 8.75 15.94 -33.55
C GLN A 96 7.48 16.09 -32.70
N ALA A 97 6.51 16.90 -33.15
CA ALA A 97 5.23 17.06 -32.45
C ALA A 97 4.44 15.74 -32.33
N ALA A 98 4.49 14.89 -33.35
CA ALA A 98 3.88 13.56 -33.31
C ALA A 98 4.53 12.67 -32.25
N GLN A 99 5.87 12.68 -32.15
CA GLN A 99 6.58 11.93 -31.11
C GLN A 99 6.24 12.41 -29.71
N ASP A 100 6.17 13.73 -29.49
CA ASP A 100 5.81 14.32 -28.21
C ASP A 100 4.38 13.94 -27.80
N ALA A 101 3.44 13.94 -28.74
CA ALA A 101 2.06 13.52 -28.52
C ALA A 101 1.98 12.03 -28.13
N VAL A 102 2.70 11.16 -28.83
CA VAL A 102 2.79 9.73 -28.50
C VAL A 102 3.43 9.51 -27.13
N GLY A 103 4.52 10.22 -26.82
CA GLY A 103 5.18 10.15 -25.52
C GLY A 103 4.26 10.57 -24.38
N THR A 104 3.52 11.66 -24.57
CA THR A 104 2.52 12.15 -23.61
C THR A 104 1.40 11.13 -23.41
N LEU A 105 0.86 10.58 -24.50
CA LEU A 105 -0.18 9.55 -24.45
C LEU A 105 0.31 8.30 -23.71
N ALA A 106 1.51 7.82 -24.04
CA ALA A 106 2.12 6.66 -23.40
C ALA A 106 2.27 6.88 -21.88
N PHE A 107 2.68 8.08 -21.47
CA PHE A 107 2.81 8.44 -20.06
C PHE A 107 1.45 8.47 -19.34
N VAL A 108 0.47 9.19 -19.88
CA VAL A 108 -0.87 9.31 -19.27
C VAL A 108 -1.51 7.93 -19.14
N LEU A 109 -1.44 7.11 -20.18
CA LEU A 109 -2.01 5.77 -20.17
C LEU A 109 -1.35 4.88 -19.11
N ALA A 110 -0.02 4.93 -18.98
CA ALA A 110 0.71 4.20 -17.95
C ALA A 110 0.31 4.63 -16.53
N VAL A 111 0.17 5.93 -16.29
CA VAL A 111 -0.27 6.47 -14.99
C VAL A 111 -1.68 5.98 -14.66
N VAL A 112 -2.62 6.10 -15.61
CA VAL A 112 -4.02 5.65 -15.45
C VAL A 112 -4.08 4.16 -15.14
N LEU A 113 -3.32 3.34 -15.88
CA LEU A 113 -3.24 1.88 -15.70
C LEU A 113 -2.71 1.46 -14.32
N VAL A 114 -1.88 2.27 -13.67
CA VAL A 114 -1.42 1.99 -12.30
C VAL A 114 -2.37 2.57 -11.27
N VAL A 115 -2.73 3.83 -11.40
CA VAL A 115 -3.47 4.59 -10.37
C VAL A 115 -4.86 4.02 -10.15
N LEU A 116 -5.64 3.75 -11.19
CA LEU A 116 -7.01 3.21 -11.04
C LEU A 116 -7.06 1.90 -10.24
N PRO A 117 -6.35 0.84 -10.64
CA PRO A 117 -6.43 -0.44 -9.92
C PRO A 117 -5.79 -0.39 -8.54
N VAL A 118 -4.76 0.43 -8.33
CA VAL A 118 -4.14 0.63 -7.00
C VAL A 118 -5.08 1.39 -6.07
N CYS A 119 -5.68 2.49 -6.54
CA CYS A 119 -6.68 3.24 -5.77
C CYS A 119 -7.89 2.38 -5.45
N TRP A 120 -8.38 1.58 -6.39
CA TRP A 120 -9.48 0.64 -6.15
C TRP A 120 -9.11 -0.41 -5.09
N ALA A 121 -7.93 -1.01 -5.19
CA ALA A 121 -7.46 -1.98 -4.20
C ALA A 121 -7.31 -1.34 -2.81
N LEU A 122 -6.76 -0.14 -2.73
CA LEU A 122 -6.66 0.65 -1.50
C LEU A 122 -8.04 0.96 -0.92
N LEU A 123 -8.98 1.47 -1.72
CA LEU A 123 -10.34 1.78 -1.29
C LEU A 123 -11.06 0.53 -0.74
N ARG A 124 -10.78 -0.65 -1.29
CA ARG A 124 -11.38 -1.91 -0.81
C ARG A 124 -10.68 -2.46 0.43
N TRP A 125 -9.36 -2.30 0.53
CA TRP A 125 -8.52 -2.85 1.60
C TRP A 125 -8.50 -1.98 2.86
N LEU A 126 -8.45 -0.65 2.70
CA LEU A 126 -8.35 0.31 3.78
C LEU A 126 -9.51 0.23 4.80
N PRO A 127 -10.80 0.16 4.41
CA PRO A 127 -11.89 0.06 5.38
C PRO A 127 -11.87 -1.27 6.15
N TRP A 128 -11.51 -2.37 5.49
CA TRP A 128 -11.35 -3.67 6.14
C TRP A 128 -10.25 -3.63 7.20
N ARG A 129 -9.11 -3.00 6.89
CA ARG A 129 -7.98 -2.86 7.83
C ARG A 129 -8.24 -1.86 8.94
N LEU A 130 -8.85 -0.71 8.64
CA LEU A 130 -9.22 0.31 9.61
C LEU A 130 -10.25 -0.22 10.62
N GLY A 131 -11.22 -1.02 10.17
CA GLY A 131 -12.19 -1.67 11.05
C GLY A 131 -11.51 -2.57 12.07
N TRP A 132 -10.58 -3.41 11.62
CA TRP A 132 -9.81 -4.29 12.50
C TRP A 132 -8.93 -3.53 13.51
N ILE A 133 -8.23 -2.48 13.06
CA ILE A 133 -7.38 -1.65 13.94
C ILE A 133 -8.24 -0.95 15.01
N ARG A 134 -9.41 -0.41 14.62
CA ARG A 134 -10.33 0.27 15.56
C ARG A 134 -10.86 -0.70 16.61
N GLU A 135 -11.32 -1.88 16.21
CA GLU A 135 -11.82 -2.89 17.15
C GLU A 135 -10.71 -3.44 18.06
N ALA A 136 -9.53 -3.74 17.52
CA ALA A 136 -8.39 -4.21 18.30
C ALA A 136 -7.90 -3.16 19.32
N THR A 137 -7.91 -1.88 18.93
CA THR A 137 -7.55 -0.77 19.82
C THR A 137 -8.57 -0.60 20.94
N ALA A 138 -9.87 -0.69 20.64
CA ALA A 138 -10.94 -0.59 21.62
C ALA A 138 -10.85 -1.72 22.67
N VAL A 139 -10.65 -2.97 22.23
CA VAL A 139 -10.50 -4.11 23.16
C VAL A 139 -9.21 -4.02 23.97
N THR A 140 -8.11 -3.53 23.40
CA THR A 140 -6.87 -3.30 24.16
C THR A 140 -7.05 -2.22 25.24
N ARG A 141 -7.83 -1.17 24.98
CA ARG A 141 -8.14 -0.12 25.97
C ARG A 141 -9.01 -0.66 27.11
N LEU A 142 -10.04 -1.45 26.78
CA LEU A 142 -10.94 -2.05 27.78
C LEU A 142 -10.26 -3.13 28.63
N ALA A 143 -9.32 -3.89 28.05
CA ALA A 143 -8.62 -4.97 28.74
C ALA A 143 -7.33 -4.53 29.47
N GLY A 144 -6.78 -3.36 29.13
CA GLY A 144 -5.47 -2.89 29.62
C GLY A 144 -5.51 -1.78 30.67
N GLY A 145 -6.69 -1.32 31.08
CA GLY A 145 -6.84 -0.32 32.14
C GLY A 145 -6.54 -0.86 33.54
N ARG A 146 -6.27 0.03 34.50
CA ARG A 146 -6.10 -0.30 35.94
C ARG A 146 -7.34 -1.00 36.54
N HIS A 147 -8.49 -0.84 35.89
CA HIS A 147 -9.71 -1.64 36.09
C HIS A 147 -10.17 -2.16 34.72
N PRO A 148 -9.94 -3.44 34.38
CA PRO A 148 -10.37 -3.99 33.10
C PRO A 148 -11.90 -4.17 33.08
N ASP A 149 -12.58 -3.57 32.11
CA ASP A 149 -14.04 -3.63 31.93
C ASP A 149 -14.47 -4.94 31.26
N LEU A 150 -14.22 -6.06 31.94
CA LEU A 150 -14.50 -7.40 31.43
C LEU A 150 -16.00 -7.64 31.22
N HIS A 151 -16.87 -6.97 31.97
CA HIS A 151 -18.32 -7.08 31.82
C HIS A 151 -18.82 -6.56 30.46
N LEU A 152 -18.24 -5.48 29.94
CA LEU A 152 -18.59 -4.94 28.62
C LEU A 152 -18.13 -5.88 27.49
N LEU A 153 -16.94 -6.47 27.63
CA LEU A 153 -16.44 -7.48 26.70
C LEU A 153 -17.30 -8.74 26.73
N ALA A 154 -17.71 -9.19 27.91
CA ALA A 154 -18.60 -10.34 28.08
C ALA A 154 -19.99 -10.08 27.47
N ALA A 155 -20.59 -8.92 27.71
CA ALA A 155 -21.87 -8.54 27.13
C ALA A 155 -21.82 -8.49 25.59
N ARG A 156 -20.74 -7.93 25.02
CA ARG A 156 -20.52 -7.94 23.57
C ARG A 156 -20.32 -9.34 23.01
N ALA A 157 -19.61 -10.21 23.74
CA ALA A 157 -19.45 -11.62 23.38
C ALA A 157 -20.83 -12.30 23.29
N VAL A 158 -21.69 -12.13 24.30
CA VAL A 158 -23.05 -12.69 24.30
C VAL A 158 -23.87 -12.17 23.12
N ALA A 159 -23.76 -10.88 22.79
CA ALA A 159 -24.55 -10.25 21.73
C ALA A 159 -24.09 -10.60 20.30
N THR A 160 -22.81 -10.91 20.09
CA THR A 160 -22.22 -10.97 18.73
C THR A 160 -21.41 -12.24 18.45
N ALA A 161 -21.18 -13.10 19.45
CA ALA A 161 -20.41 -14.32 19.25
C ALA A 161 -21.21 -15.34 18.41
N PRO A 162 -20.54 -16.05 17.49
CA PRO A 162 -21.17 -17.10 16.70
C PRO A 162 -21.57 -18.30 17.60
N LEU A 163 -22.77 -18.82 17.38
CA LEU A 163 -23.39 -19.93 18.14
C LEU A 163 -22.46 -21.14 18.40
N PRO A 164 -21.65 -21.62 17.42
CA PRO A 164 -20.73 -22.73 17.67
C PRO A 164 -19.67 -22.45 18.75
N ARG A 165 -19.24 -21.19 18.90
CA ARG A 165 -18.25 -20.81 19.93
C ARG A 165 -18.88 -20.66 21.30
N LEU A 166 -20.14 -20.21 21.37
CA LEU A 166 -20.90 -20.17 22.61
C LEU A 166 -21.22 -21.59 23.10
N ALA A 167 -21.53 -22.51 22.18
CA ALA A 167 -21.77 -23.92 22.49
C ALA A 167 -20.52 -24.67 22.99
N ALA A 168 -19.32 -24.17 22.68
CA ALA A 168 -18.06 -24.73 23.17
C ALA A 168 -17.73 -24.32 24.62
N LEU A 169 -18.47 -23.37 25.21
CA LEU A 169 -18.32 -23.00 26.61
C LEU A 169 -18.98 -24.04 27.52
N PRO A 170 -18.52 -24.16 28.79
CA PRO A 170 -19.14 -25.06 29.74
C PRO A 170 -20.67 -24.83 29.85
N PRO A 171 -21.47 -25.91 29.95
CA PRO A 171 -22.90 -25.77 30.18
C PRO A 171 -23.16 -24.97 31.46
N GLY A 172 -24.19 -24.12 31.44
CA GLY A 172 -24.50 -23.20 32.56
C GLY A 172 -23.78 -21.85 32.52
N THR A 173 -22.84 -21.61 31.59
CA THR A 173 -22.12 -20.33 31.47
C THR A 173 -23.06 -19.12 31.34
N GLY A 174 -24.22 -19.27 30.68
CA GLY A 174 -25.20 -18.19 30.55
C GLY A 174 -25.95 -17.86 31.85
N GLU A 175 -26.16 -18.84 32.72
CA GLU A 175 -26.74 -18.64 34.05
C GLU A 175 -25.71 -18.03 35.00
N ALA A 176 -24.49 -18.57 34.99
CA ALA A 176 -23.36 -18.04 35.76
C ALA A 176 -23.05 -16.59 35.40
N TRP A 177 -23.12 -16.22 34.10
CA TRP A 177 -22.97 -14.83 33.67
C TRP A 177 -24.07 -13.91 34.19
N ARG A 178 -25.34 -14.36 34.16
CA ARG A 178 -26.47 -13.59 34.73
C ARG A 178 -26.33 -13.43 36.25
N ALA A 179 -25.76 -14.41 36.93
CA ALA A 179 -25.46 -14.35 38.37
C ALA A 179 -24.24 -13.48 38.71
N GLY A 180 -23.53 -12.94 37.71
CA GLY A 180 -22.36 -12.11 37.91
C GLY A 180 -21.08 -12.87 38.26
N ASP A 181 -21.02 -14.18 38.00
CA ASP A 181 -19.84 -15.01 38.27
C ASP A 181 -18.60 -14.46 37.53
N PRO A 182 -17.53 -14.07 38.25
CA PRO A 182 -16.29 -13.57 37.65
C PRO A 182 -15.65 -14.54 36.65
N ALA A 183 -15.80 -15.85 36.86
CA ALA A 183 -15.24 -16.87 35.96
C ALA A 183 -16.01 -16.91 34.62
N ALA A 184 -17.34 -16.90 34.66
CA ALA A 184 -18.18 -16.83 33.46
C ALA A 184 -17.99 -15.51 32.68
N VAL A 185 -17.91 -14.37 33.38
CA VAL A 185 -17.61 -13.06 32.77
C VAL A 185 -16.25 -13.08 32.08
N ARG A 186 -15.22 -13.64 32.73
CA ARG A 186 -13.87 -13.73 32.15
C ARG A 186 -13.83 -14.67 30.95
N ALA A 187 -14.54 -15.79 30.98
CA ALA A 187 -14.60 -16.74 29.87
C ALA A 187 -15.23 -16.10 28.61
N LEU A 188 -16.34 -15.37 28.78
CA LEU A 188 -16.99 -14.62 27.71
C LEU A 188 -16.12 -13.46 27.21
N ALA A 189 -15.48 -12.71 28.11
CA ALA A 189 -14.54 -11.65 27.74
C ALA A 189 -13.30 -12.21 27.00
N ALA A 190 -12.81 -13.39 27.38
CA ALA A 190 -11.72 -14.08 26.72
C ALA A 190 -12.11 -14.58 25.31
N LEU A 191 -13.39 -14.90 25.10
CA LEU A 191 -13.94 -15.26 23.79
C LEU A 191 -14.00 -14.04 22.86
N GLU A 192 -14.37 -12.86 23.36
CA GLU A 192 -14.36 -11.62 22.57
C GLU A 192 -12.93 -11.11 22.30
N ALA A 193 -12.04 -11.12 23.31
CA ALA A 193 -10.60 -10.89 23.08
C ALA A 193 -10.04 -11.94 22.11
N GLY A 194 -10.59 -13.15 22.19
CA GLY A 194 -10.41 -14.28 21.30
C GLY A 194 -10.59 -13.94 19.82
N ARG A 195 -11.74 -13.36 19.52
CA ARG A 195 -12.19 -12.94 18.17
C ARG A 195 -11.21 -11.99 17.48
N LEU A 196 -10.47 -11.20 18.24
CA LEU A 196 -9.51 -10.20 17.72
C LEU A 196 -8.04 -10.61 17.83
N GLY A 197 -7.75 -11.86 18.23
CA GLY A 197 -6.36 -12.31 18.36
C GLY A 197 -5.65 -11.85 19.64
N LEU A 198 -6.38 -11.35 20.63
CA LEU A 198 -5.85 -10.87 21.91
C LEU A 198 -5.99 -11.95 22.99
N ARG A 199 -5.09 -11.90 23.98
CA ARG A 199 -5.15 -12.69 25.23
C ARG A 199 -5.35 -11.72 26.39
N LEU A 200 -6.32 -12.00 27.26
CA LEU A 200 -6.49 -11.26 28.50
C LEU A 200 -5.30 -11.56 29.43
N PRO A 201 -4.86 -10.60 30.28
CA PRO A 201 -3.91 -10.88 31.35
C PRO A 201 -4.40 -12.04 32.22
N ALA A 202 -3.48 -12.82 32.78
CA ALA A 202 -3.82 -13.81 33.80
C ALA A 202 -4.49 -13.10 34.99
N PRO A 203 -5.37 -13.77 35.77
CA PRO A 203 -5.76 -13.23 37.06
C PRO A 203 -4.46 -12.96 37.82
N ASP A 204 -4.31 -11.78 38.42
CA ASP A 204 -3.28 -11.62 39.42
C ASP A 204 -3.49 -12.75 40.43
N GLY A 205 -2.59 -13.73 40.42
CA GLY A 205 -2.61 -14.79 41.42
C GLY A 205 -2.51 -14.12 42.78
N PRO A 206 -3.14 -14.68 43.83
CA PRO A 206 -2.97 -14.16 45.19
C PRO A 206 -1.47 -13.99 45.44
N GLY A 207 -1.08 -12.75 45.77
CA GLY A 207 0.28 -12.27 45.63
C GLY A 207 1.31 -13.25 46.17
N SER A 208 2.28 -13.61 45.34
CA SER A 208 3.57 -14.10 45.81
C SER A 208 4.36 -12.93 46.42
N GLY A 209 3.80 -12.32 47.47
CA GLY A 209 4.54 -11.61 48.51
C GLY A 209 5.16 -12.65 49.43
N ALA A 210 5.93 -13.59 48.87
CA ALA A 210 6.85 -14.38 49.66
C ALA A 210 8.09 -13.49 49.86
N THR A 211 8.07 -12.75 50.96
CA THR A 211 9.25 -12.12 51.53
C THR A 211 10.33 -13.20 51.68
N THR A 212 11.29 -13.23 50.78
CA THR A 212 12.52 -14.02 50.94
C THR A 212 13.24 -13.48 52.18
N PRO A 213 13.46 -14.25 53.26
CA PRO A 213 14.41 -13.83 54.27
C PRO A 213 15.80 -13.90 53.64
N GLY A 214 16.49 -12.77 53.56
CA GLY A 214 17.87 -12.72 53.06
C GLY A 214 18.80 -13.57 53.93
N PRO A 215 19.77 -14.28 53.36
CA PRO A 215 20.73 -15.04 54.15
C PRO A 215 21.83 -14.10 54.65
N GLY A 216 21.99 -14.03 55.96
CA GLY A 216 23.24 -13.57 56.58
C GLY A 216 23.11 -12.35 57.48
N ALA A 217 23.24 -12.57 58.78
CA ALA A 217 24.14 -11.80 59.64
C ALA A 217 24.24 -12.48 61.03
N THR A 218 25.37 -13.16 61.24
CA THR A 218 26.18 -13.14 62.47
C THR A 218 25.53 -13.44 63.82
N ALA A 219 25.85 -14.63 64.35
CA ALA A 219 25.95 -14.87 65.78
C ALA A 219 27.11 -14.04 66.41
N PRO A 220 26.93 -13.52 67.63
CA PRO A 220 28.05 -13.26 68.54
C PRO A 220 28.09 -14.28 69.70
N PRO A 221 29.24 -14.41 70.38
CA PRO A 221 29.62 -15.60 71.11
C PRO A 221 29.17 -15.60 72.58
N PHE A 222 29.26 -16.80 73.16
CA PHE A 222 29.26 -17.12 74.59
C PHE A 222 29.92 -16.08 75.50
N SER A 223 29.31 -15.84 76.66
CA SER A 223 29.98 -15.62 77.95
C SER A 223 28.97 -15.66 79.11
N GLY A 224 29.30 -16.40 80.18
CA GLY A 224 28.78 -16.23 81.54
C GLY A 224 27.81 -17.30 82.02
#